data_AF-A0A820LSP5-F1
#
_entry.id   AF-A0A820LSP5-F1
#
_cell.length_a   1.000
_cell.length_b   1.000
_cell.length_c   1.000
_cell.angle_alpha   90.00
_cell.angle_beta   90.00
_cell.angle_gamma   90.00
#
_symmetry.space_group_name_H-M   'P 1'
#
loop_
_entity.id
_entity.type
_entity.pdbx_description
1 polymer ?
#
loop_
_entity_poly.entity_id
_entity_poly.type
_entity_poly.pdbx_seq_one_letter_code
_entity_poly.pdbx_strand_id
1 'polypeptide(L)'
;PIVINGNELRKNPRSVLIETCKQLDLSYTDEMLSWPAGPKSIDGVWASAWYNEVHKSTGFSPPSSTKLTRNDIPHKYLSLYDEVLPYYQKLLSHCI
;
A
#
# COMPACT_ATOMS: atom_id res chain seq x y z
N PRO A 1 -1.56 16.43 -4.17
CA PRO A 1 -0.88 15.25 -4.72
C PRO A 1 -1.81 14.05 -4.61
N ILE A 2 -1.71 13.08 -5.51
CA ILE A 2 -2.47 11.84 -5.38
C ILE A 2 -1.91 11.05 -4.19
N VAL A 3 -2.78 10.66 -3.25
CA VAL A 3 -2.42 9.82 -2.11
C VAL A 3 -3.26 8.55 -2.18
N ILE A 4 -2.59 7.40 -2.03
CA ILE A 4 -3.25 6.09 -2.03
C ILE A 4 -3.01 5.45 -0.67
N ASN A 5 -4.09 5.10 0.03
CA ASN A 5 -3.98 4.30 1.24
C ASN A 5 -3.81 2.82 0.87
N GLY A 6 -2.72 2.19 1.31
CA GLY A 6 -2.42 0.79 0.99
C GLY A 6 -3.47 -0.20 1.50
N ASN A 7 -4.15 0.08 2.60
CA ASN A 7 -5.22 -0.79 3.10
C ASN A 7 -6.49 -0.63 2.26
N GLU A 8 -6.88 0.60 1.90
CA GLU A 8 -8.05 0.82 1.04
C GLU A 8 -7.84 0.24 -0.37
N LEU A 9 -6.64 0.40 -0.93
CA LEU A 9 -6.24 -0.26 -2.18
C LEU A 9 -6.43 -1.78 -2.07
N ARG A 10 -5.98 -2.40 -0.98
CA ARG A 10 -6.11 -3.85 -0.80
C ARG A 10 -7.55 -4.32 -0.54
N LYS A 11 -8.45 -3.47 -0.04
CA LYS A 11 -9.87 -3.81 0.15
C LYS A 11 -10.63 -3.82 -1.17
N ASN A 12 -10.36 -2.86 -2.05
CA ASN A 12 -11.00 -2.78 -3.36
C ASN A 12 -10.02 -2.23 -4.41
N PRO A 13 -9.09 -3.07 -4.91
CA PRO A 13 -8.02 -2.60 -5.78
C PRO A 13 -8.54 -2.00 -7.08
N ARG A 14 -9.57 -2.60 -7.67
CA ARG A 14 -10.20 -2.12 -8.90
C ARG A 14 -10.68 -0.67 -8.76
N SER A 15 -11.45 -0.37 -7.72
CA SER A 15 -12.01 0.98 -7.54
C SER A 15 -10.91 2.04 -7.37
N VAL A 16 -9.92 1.74 -6.53
CA VAL A 16 -8.82 2.67 -6.25
C VAL A 16 -7.94 2.88 -7.49
N LEU A 17 -7.65 1.82 -8.25
CA LEU A 17 -6.84 1.91 -9.48
C LEU A 17 -7.57 2.67 -10.59
N ILE A 18 -8.88 2.50 -10.76
CA ILE A 18 -9.67 3.25 -11.75
C ILE A 18 -9.58 4.75 -11.47
N GLU A 19 -9.83 5.18 -10.22
CA GLU A 19 -9.79 6.60 -9.87
C GLU A 19 -8.35 7.15 -9.91
N THR A 20 -7.35 6.36 -9.52
CA THR A 20 -5.94 6.72 -9.67
C THR A 20 -5.56 6.95 -11.13
N CYS A 21 -5.92 6.03 -12.03
CA CYS A 21 -5.64 6.14 -13.46
C CYS A 21 -6.28 7.39 -14.05
N LYS A 22 -7.55 7.65 -13.69
CA LYS A 22 -8.28 8.85 -14.11
C LYS A 22 -7.58 10.15 -13.69
N GLN A 23 -7.06 10.23 -12.46
CA GLN A 23 -6.35 11.43 -11.98
C GLN A 23 -4.96 11.59 -12.59
N LEU A 24 -4.35 10.50 -13.06
CA LEU A 24 -3.05 10.50 -13.73
C LEU A 24 -3.14 10.64 -15.26
N ASP A 25 -4.34 10.73 -15.83
CA ASP A 25 -4.58 10.67 -17.28
C ASP A 25 -4.01 9.39 -17.92
N LEU A 26 -4.23 8.25 -17.26
CA LEU A 26 -3.82 6.90 -17.69
C LEU A 26 -5.05 6.03 -17.95
N SER A 27 -4.89 5.05 -18.84
CA SER A 27 -5.90 4.02 -19.07
C SER A 27 -5.83 2.92 -18.01
N TYR A 28 -6.95 2.63 -17.36
CA TYR A 28 -7.10 1.46 -16.50
C TYR A 28 -7.13 0.18 -17.34
N THR A 29 -6.52 -0.90 -16.83
CA THR A 29 -6.65 -2.25 -17.41
C THR A 29 -6.79 -3.30 -16.29
N ASP A 30 -7.53 -4.38 -16.54
CA ASP A 30 -7.74 -5.43 -15.52
C ASP A 30 -6.46 -6.23 -15.23
N GLU A 31 -5.46 -6.18 -16.12
CA GLU A 31 -4.13 -6.75 -15.91
C GLU A 31 -3.41 -6.09 -14.74
N MET A 32 -3.81 -4.89 -14.30
CA MET A 32 -3.25 -4.27 -13.09
C MET A 32 -3.60 -5.04 -11.80
N LEU A 33 -4.61 -5.92 -11.85
CA LEU A 33 -5.06 -6.70 -10.69
C LEU A 33 -4.32 -8.02 -10.52
N SER A 34 -3.61 -8.49 -11.55
CA SER A 34 -2.94 -9.79 -11.54
C SER A 34 -1.63 -9.79 -12.31
N TRP A 35 -0.63 -10.50 -11.80
CA TRP A 35 0.69 -10.56 -12.41
C TRP A 35 1.34 -11.92 -12.22
N PRO A 36 2.31 -12.30 -13.06
CA PRO A 36 3.07 -13.53 -12.85
C PRO A 36 3.93 -13.42 -11.59
N ALA A 37 3.95 -14.50 -10.82
CA ALA A 37 4.90 -14.68 -9.74
C ALA A 37 6.33 -14.83 -10.29
N GLY A 38 7.30 -14.53 -9.43
CA GLY A 38 8.72 -14.68 -9.67
C GLY A 38 9.48 -13.36 -9.76
N PRO A 39 10.82 -13.45 -9.83
CA PRO A 39 11.68 -12.29 -10.03
C PRO A 39 11.48 -11.67 -11.41
N LYS A 40 11.70 -10.36 -11.50
CA LYS A 40 11.73 -9.61 -12.76
C LYS A 40 13.18 -9.26 -13.12
N SER A 41 13.47 -9.15 -14.41
CA SER A 41 14.82 -8.75 -14.89
C SER A 41 15.26 -7.37 -14.41
N ILE A 42 14.30 -6.51 -14.07
CA ILE A 42 14.52 -5.16 -13.55
C ILE A 42 14.75 -5.13 -12.02
N ASP A 43 14.65 -6.28 -11.35
CA ASP A 43 14.86 -6.35 -9.91
C ASP A 43 16.32 -6.06 -9.56
N GLY A 44 16.53 -5.07 -8.70
CA GLY A 44 17.86 -4.66 -8.25
C GLY A 44 18.47 -5.61 -7.22
N VAL A 45 19.68 -5.26 -6.76
CA VAL A 45 20.47 -6.04 -5.78
C VAL A 45 19.72 -6.32 -4.46
N TRP A 46 18.72 -5.51 -4.12
CA TRP A 46 17.90 -5.65 -2.91
C TRP A 46 16.89 -6.80 -2.97
N ALA A 47 16.60 -7.33 -4.16
CA ALA A 47 15.50 -8.26 -4.35
C ALA A 47 15.68 -9.57 -3.57
N SER A 48 16.90 -10.09 -3.51
CA SER A 48 17.22 -11.30 -2.75
C SER A 48 16.98 -11.13 -1.26
N ALA A 49 17.11 -9.91 -0.73
CA ALA A 49 16.90 -9.64 0.68
C ALA A 49 15.43 -9.33 0.99
N TRP A 50 14.73 -8.58 0.13
CA TRP A 50 13.46 -7.92 0.51
C TRP A 50 12.25 -8.34 -0.34
N TYR A 51 12.41 -8.93 -1.52
CA TYR A 51 11.30 -9.13 -2.47
C TYR A 51 10.67 -10.52 -2.43
N ASN A 52 11.05 -11.38 -1.49
CA ASN A 52 10.51 -12.74 -1.38
C ASN A 52 8.96 -12.80 -1.41
N GLU A 53 8.28 -11.92 -0.67
CA GLU A 53 6.81 -11.88 -0.67
C GLU A 53 6.23 -11.23 -1.93
N VAL A 54 6.94 -10.26 -2.53
CA VAL A 54 6.56 -9.66 -3.83
C VAL A 54 6.64 -10.71 -4.93
N HIS A 55 7.72 -11.50 -4.99
CA HIS A 55 7.91 -12.56 -5.97
C HIS A 55 6.90 -13.69 -5.83
N LYS A 56 6.36 -13.95 -4.63
CA LYS A 56 5.29 -14.95 -4.46
C LYS A 56 3.90 -14.43 -4.83
N SER A 57 3.73 -13.11 -4.86
CA SER A 57 2.43 -12.50 -5.13
C SER A 57 2.05 -12.62 -6.61
N THR A 58 0.75 -12.78 -6.86
CA THR A 58 0.16 -12.78 -8.21
C THR A 58 -0.98 -11.76 -8.36
N GLY A 59 -1.17 -10.92 -7.35
CA GLY A 59 -2.27 -9.96 -7.22
C GLY A 59 -2.30 -9.35 -5.82
N PHE A 60 -3.30 -8.51 -5.56
CA PHE A 60 -3.50 -7.91 -4.24
C PHE A 60 -4.09 -8.91 -3.23
N SER A 61 -3.44 -9.06 -2.08
CA SER A 61 -4.04 -9.76 -0.93
C SER A 61 -4.87 -8.78 -0.08
N PRO A 62 -5.99 -9.20 0.54
CA PRO A 62 -6.77 -8.35 1.42
C PRO A 62 -5.92 -7.85 2.60
N PRO A 63 -6.18 -6.66 3.17
CA PRO A 63 -5.40 -6.14 4.30
C PRO A 63 -5.51 -7.06 5.52
N SER A 64 -4.54 -6.94 6.43
CA SER A 64 -4.59 -7.68 7.69
C SER A 64 -5.88 -7.36 8.45
N SER A 65 -6.50 -8.38 9.04
CA SER A 65 -7.66 -8.23 9.93
C SER A 65 -7.26 -7.69 11.30
N THR A 66 -5.97 -7.72 11.65
CA THR A 66 -5.46 -7.18 12.91
C THR A 66 -5.60 -5.66 12.94
N LYS A 67 -6.45 -5.16 13.83
CA LYS A 67 -6.58 -3.74 14.11
C LYS A 67 -5.73 -3.38 15.32
N LEU A 68 -4.54 -2.87 15.06
CA LEU A 68 -3.71 -2.27 16.10
C LEU A 68 -4.24 -0.87 16.43
N THR A 69 -4.18 -0.53 17.70
CA THR A 69 -4.59 0.74 18.28
C THR A 69 -3.40 1.42 18.94
N ARG A 70 -3.57 2.68 19.35
CA ARG A 70 -2.55 3.40 20.12
C ARG A 70 -2.12 2.63 21.38
N ASN A 71 -3.02 1.84 21.98
CA ASN A 71 -2.74 1.09 23.21
C ASN A 71 -1.82 -0.12 22.97
N ASP A 72 -1.69 -0.59 21.72
CA ASP A 72 -0.81 -1.69 21.35
C ASP A 72 0.65 -1.22 21.12
N ILE A 73 0.88 0.09 21.12
CA ILE A 73 2.19 0.69 20.88
C ILE A 73 3.00 0.69 22.19
N PRO A 74 4.25 0.16 22.20
CA PRO A 74 5.12 0.24 23.36
C PRO A 74 5.28 1.69 23.84
N HIS A 75 5.16 1.91 25.16
CA HIS A 75 5.09 3.25 25.76
C HIS A 75 6.22 4.20 25.29
N LYS A 76 7.44 3.68 25.10
CA LYS A 76 8.60 4.44 24.61
C LYS A 76 8.41 5.11 23.24
N TYR A 77 7.43 4.67 22.44
CA TYR A 77 7.14 5.20 21.11
C TYR A 77 5.88 6.06 21.07
N LEU A 78 5.14 6.23 22.17
CA LEU A 78 3.90 7.01 22.17
C LEU A 78 4.14 8.48 21.82
N SER A 79 5.22 9.08 22.33
CA SER A 79 5.57 10.46 21.98
C SER A 79 5.81 10.62 20.48
N LEU A 80 6.53 9.67 19.86
CA LEU A 80 6.78 9.69 18.43
C LEU A 80 5.47 9.49 17.65
N TYR A 81 4.62 8.56 18.08
CA TYR A 81 3.31 8.34 17.46
C TYR A 81 2.46 9.61 17.46
N ASP A 82 2.35 10.28 18.62
CA ASP A 82 1.55 11.50 18.76
C ASP A 82 2.14 12.66 17.93
N GLU A 83 3.46 12.74 17.80
CA GLU A 83 4.16 13.73 16.95
C GLU A 83 3.87 13.50 15.46
N VAL A 84 3.87 12.25 14.99
CA VAL A 84 3.72 11.95 13.55
C VAL A 84 2.26 11.84 13.10
N LEU A 85 1.33 11.58 14.03
CA LEU A 85 -0.09 11.34 13.72
C LEU A 85 -0.74 12.46 12.90
N PRO A 86 -0.51 13.76 13.18
CA PRO A 86 -1.11 14.84 12.37
C PRO A 86 -0.69 14.80 10.89
N TYR A 87 0.56 14.41 10.59
CA TYR A 87 1.03 14.28 9.21
C TYR A 87 0.37 13.10 8.50
N TYR A 88 0.22 11.97 9.19
CA TYR A 88 -0.52 10.82 8.65
C TYR A 88 -1.98 11.18 8.37
N GLN A 89 -2.66 11.85 9.30
CA GLN A 89 -4.05 12.30 9.12
C GLN A 89 -4.20 13.29 7.96
N LYS A 90 -3.22 14.20 7.79
CA LYS A 90 -3.19 15.11 6.65
C LYS A 90 -3.10 14.34 5.32
N LEU A 91 -2.20 13.36 5.21
CA LEU A 91 -2.12 12.51 4.02
C LEU A 91 -3.41 11.72 3.80
N LEU A 92 -4.00 11.20 4.88
CA LEU A 92 -5.24 10.44 4.82
C LEU A 92 -6.42 11.28 4.29
N SER A 93 -6.48 12.58 4.61
CA SER A 93 -7.51 13.49 4.08
C SER A 93 -7.40 13.75 2.57
N HIS A 94 -6.28 13.38 1.95
CA HIS A 94 -6.05 13.47 0.51
C HIS A 94 -6.18 12.12 -0.19
N CYS A 95 -6.48 11.04 0.54
CA CYS A 95 -6.61 9.72 -0.05
C CYS A 95 -7.80 9.65 -1.01
N ILE A 96 -7.55 9.01 -2.14
CA ILE A 96 -8.56 8.52 -3.07
C ILE A 96 -9.27 7.30 -2.47
#